data_AF-A0A9D1Z3Q9-F1
#
_entry.id   AF-A0A9D1Z3Q9-F1
#
_cell.length_a   1.000
_cell.length_b   1.000
_cell.length_c   1.000
_cell.angle_alpha   90.00
_cell.angle_beta   90.00
_cell.angle_gamma   90.00
#
_symmetry.space_group_name_H-M   'P 1'
#
loop_
_entity.id
_entity.type
_entity.pdbx_description
1 polymer ?
#
loop_
_entity_poly.entity_id
_entity_poly.type
_entity_poly.pdbx_seq_one_letter_code
_entity_poly.pdbx_strand_id
1 'polypeptide(L)'
;MKLHDNQLQLLRHLARFNLMDYPDCLNLLDTDGTGDRVALSYAFRPLTKNKYVSKRKDGCVSILAKGRALFPEDTPLISAGGGAAERRRVMEVSRMAALMELHNIPAFADRQECDTPYFIPSACWRKIAPGILSTTRFVGMLLAGGHRLAVYDIGDGAMEWQVRAEGSLFYTRHGSYETRATGMLLVCREDAREQAATNIIRQTMWNRRQLLRESCVERDRPVRWSRSPIKLKAQYGRVYLTTPATLTLSLERILGEEGSIQALREETGGVRPGSQGVGEDVQAWPRRMFVNPACDLLKYVRFFSAVKSYLMSREKPDYYQERIEMDLYLYEEDMPIAGMYPEIWESEEVSAYVYRSE
;
A
#
# COMPACT_ATOMS: atom_id res chain seq x y z
N MET A 1 -22.68 27.53 -20.84
CA MET A 1 -23.06 26.36 -20.03
C MET A 1 -22.20 26.38 -18.78
N LYS A 2 -22.81 26.51 -17.59
CA LYS A 2 -22.08 26.46 -16.32
C LYS A 2 -21.72 25.00 -16.06
N LEU A 3 -20.43 24.70 -15.83
CA LEU A 3 -19.99 23.37 -15.43
C LEU A 3 -20.30 23.18 -13.94
N HIS A 4 -20.63 21.96 -13.54
CA HIS A 4 -20.79 21.60 -12.14
C HIS A 4 -19.44 21.39 -11.45
N ASP A 5 -19.41 21.42 -10.13
CA ASP A 5 -18.15 21.36 -9.36
C ASP A 5 -17.41 20.02 -9.57
N ASN A 6 -18.13 18.90 -9.59
CA ASN A 6 -17.56 17.58 -9.90
C ASN A 6 -16.94 17.52 -11.32
N GLN A 7 -17.58 18.14 -12.30
CA GLN A 7 -17.05 18.28 -13.66
C GLN A 7 -15.78 19.13 -13.69
N LEU A 8 -15.76 20.24 -12.94
CA LEU A 8 -14.57 21.09 -12.82
C LEU A 8 -13.42 20.33 -12.14
N GLN A 9 -13.71 19.56 -11.09
CA GLN A 9 -12.72 18.72 -10.40
C GLN A 9 -12.10 17.67 -11.34
N LEU A 10 -12.94 16.95 -12.11
CA LEU A 10 -12.45 16.00 -13.12
C LEU A 10 -11.57 16.69 -14.17
N LEU A 11 -11.99 17.85 -14.69
CA LEU A 11 -11.20 18.59 -15.67
C LEU A 11 -9.89 19.11 -15.09
N ARG A 12 -9.88 19.58 -13.84
CA ARG A 12 -8.67 20.02 -13.14
C ARG A 12 -7.70 18.87 -12.96
N HIS A 13 -8.20 17.70 -12.54
CA HIS A 13 -7.40 16.49 -12.42
C HIS A 13 -6.78 16.11 -13.78
N LEU A 14 -7.59 16.05 -14.84
CA LEU A 14 -7.10 15.73 -16.19
C LEU A 14 -6.16 16.81 -16.75
N ALA A 15 -6.27 18.08 -16.33
CA ALA A 15 -5.29 19.10 -16.70
C ALA A 15 -3.90 18.75 -16.15
N ARG A 16 -3.84 18.25 -14.92
CA ARG A 16 -2.58 17.86 -14.27
C ARG A 16 -2.05 16.50 -14.75
N PHE A 17 -2.93 15.54 -15.06
CA PHE A 17 -2.53 14.16 -15.37
C PHE A 17 -2.71 13.71 -16.84
N ASN A 18 -3.26 14.58 -17.69
CA ASN A 18 -3.54 14.39 -19.12
C ASN A 18 -4.56 13.30 -19.49
N LEU A 19 -4.43 12.10 -18.93
CA LEU A 19 -5.22 10.91 -19.29
C LEU A 19 -5.79 10.22 -18.06
N MET A 20 -6.97 9.62 -18.22
CA MET A 20 -7.57 8.69 -17.27
C MET A 20 -8.45 7.71 -18.05
N ASP A 21 -8.76 6.55 -17.47
CA ASP A 21 -9.75 5.67 -18.06
C ASP A 21 -11.18 6.21 -17.82
N TYR A 22 -12.12 5.81 -18.67
CA TYR A 22 -13.49 6.28 -18.59
C TYR A 22 -14.21 5.85 -17.30
N PRO A 23 -14.07 4.61 -16.80
CA PRO A 23 -14.66 4.21 -15.52
C PRO A 23 -14.19 5.08 -14.34
N ASP A 24 -12.89 5.35 -14.22
CA ASP A 24 -12.32 6.17 -13.14
C ASP A 24 -12.79 7.64 -13.28
N CYS A 25 -12.97 8.14 -14.51
CA CYS A 25 -13.60 9.45 -14.72
C CYS A 25 -15.04 9.51 -14.18
N LEU A 26 -15.80 8.42 -14.32
CA LEU A 26 -17.16 8.36 -13.78
C LEU A 26 -17.15 8.31 -12.26
N ASN A 27 -16.23 7.54 -11.67
CA ASN A 27 -16.07 7.48 -10.22
C ASN A 27 -15.75 8.86 -9.63
N LEU A 28 -14.91 9.66 -10.30
CA LEU A 28 -14.64 11.06 -9.90
C LEU A 28 -15.85 12.00 -10.03
N LEU A 29 -16.83 11.67 -10.87
CA LEU A 29 -18.07 12.44 -10.98
C LEU A 29 -19.09 12.06 -9.91
N ASP A 30 -18.93 10.90 -9.28
CA ASP A 30 -19.85 10.34 -8.30
C ASP A 30 -19.59 10.87 -6.89
N THR A 31 -19.76 12.18 -6.70
CA THR A 31 -19.56 12.84 -5.40
C THR A 31 -20.56 12.37 -4.34
N ASP A 32 -21.73 11.91 -4.77
CA ASP A 32 -22.83 11.52 -3.90
C ASP A 32 -22.87 10.01 -3.64
N GLY A 33 -21.90 9.25 -4.17
CA GLY A 33 -21.79 7.79 -3.99
C GLY A 33 -22.99 7.00 -4.53
N THR A 34 -23.67 7.53 -5.54
CA THR A 34 -24.92 6.97 -6.08
C THR A 34 -24.69 5.66 -6.84
N GLY A 35 -23.50 5.48 -7.41
CA GLY A 35 -23.16 4.34 -8.26
C GLY A 35 -23.95 4.26 -9.58
N ASP A 36 -24.82 5.24 -9.88
CA ASP A 36 -25.65 5.23 -11.09
C ASP A 36 -24.81 5.60 -12.32
N ARG A 37 -24.25 4.56 -12.95
CA ARG A 37 -23.44 4.69 -14.16
C ARG A 37 -24.19 5.38 -15.31
N VAL A 38 -25.51 5.27 -15.39
CA VAL A 38 -26.29 5.92 -16.43
C VAL A 38 -26.30 7.43 -16.18
N ALA A 39 -26.68 7.87 -14.98
CA ALA A 39 -26.65 9.28 -14.59
C ALA A 39 -25.26 9.90 -14.76
N LEU A 40 -24.20 9.22 -14.28
CA LEU A 40 -22.82 9.67 -14.42
C LEU A 40 -22.38 9.79 -15.89
N SER A 41 -22.84 8.89 -16.77
CA SER A 41 -22.58 9.00 -18.21
C SER A 41 -23.25 10.24 -18.84
N TYR A 42 -24.44 10.61 -18.36
CA TYR A 42 -25.12 11.84 -18.77
C TYR A 42 -24.41 13.08 -18.22
N ALA A 43 -23.85 13.03 -17.02
CA ALA A 43 -23.00 14.09 -16.47
C ALA A 43 -21.68 14.24 -17.23
N PHE A 44 -21.10 13.16 -17.77
CA PHE A 44 -19.88 13.21 -18.58
C PHE A 44 -20.11 13.71 -20.02
N ARG A 45 -21.28 13.41 -20.61
CA ARG A 45 -21.58 13.72 -22.03
C ARG A 45 -21.38 15.20 -22.42
N PRO A 46 -21.76 16.20 -21.60
CA PRO A 46 -21.46 17.60 -21.87
C PRO A 46 -19.97 17.90 -22.03
N LEU A 47 -19.08 17.16 -21.34
CA LEU A 47 -17.63 17.38 -21.40
C LEU A 47 -17.06 17.02 -22.78
N THR A 48 -17.54 15.92 -23.36
CA THR A 48 -17.16 15.51 -24.73
C THR A 48 -17.84 16.37 -25.78
N LYS A 49 -19.15 16.61 -25.66
CA LYS A 49 -19.93 17.43 -26.62
C LYS A 49 -19.35 18.83 -26.77
N ASN A 50 -18.92 19.45 -25.67
CA ASN A 50 -18.37 20.80 -25.66
C ASN A 50 -16.86 20.86 -25.89
N LYS A 51 -16.22 19.74 -26.24
CA LYS A 51 -14.79 19.60 -26.54
C LYS A 51 -13.87 20.00 -25.37
N TYR A 52 -14.28 19.74 -24.13
CA TYR A 52 -13.39 19.86 -22.98
C TYR A 52 -12.48 18.64 -22.83
N VAL A 53 -13.01 17.45 -23.13
CA VAL A 53 -12.27 16.17 -23.15
C VAL A 53 -12.57 15.39 -24.43
N SER A 54 -11.70 14.47 -24.79
CA SER A 54 -11.94 13.47 -25.84
C SER A 54 -12.02 12.09 -25.19
N LYS A 55 -12.96 11.26 -25.65
CA LYS A 55 -13.07 9.85 -25.25
C LYS A 55 -12.83 8.99 -26.48
N ARG A 56 -11.88 8.07 -26.37
CA ARG A 56 -11.55 7.09 -27.42
C ARG A 56 -12.36 5.81 -27.25
N LYS A 57 -12.40 4.98 -28.31
CA LYS A 57 -13.11 3.69 -28.31
C LYS A 57 -12.53 2.69 -27.31
N ASP A 58 -11.24 2.79 -27.00
CA ASP A 58 -10.53 1.98 -26.01
C ASP A 58 -10.83 2.41 -24.55
N GLY A 59 -11.72 3.39 -24.35
CA GLY A 59 -12.09 3.89 -23.02
C GLY A 59 -11.12 4.92 -22.46
N CYS A 60 -10.06 5.30 -23.18
CA CYS A 60 -9.14 6.35 -22.76
C CYS A 60 -9.80 7.74 -22.90
N VAL A 61 -9.74 8.53 -21.83
CA VAL A 61 -10.19 9.92 -21.79
C VAL A 61 -8.98 10.83 -21.72
N SER A 62 -8.94 11.86 -22.56
CA SER A 62 -7.88 12.86 -22.58
C SER A 62 -8.44 14.27 -22.49
N ILE A 63 -7.72 15.18 -21.81
CA ILE A 63 -8.09 16.58 -21.80
C ILE A 63 -7.75 17.26 -23.13
N LEU A 64 -8.64 18.15 -23.58
CA LEU A 64 -8.43 18.98 -24.76
C LEU A 64 -7.99 20.40 -24.37
N ALA A 65 -7.45 21.16 -25.32
CA ALA A 65 -6.96 22.52 -25.08
C ALA A 65 -8.01 23.42 -24.40
N LYS A 66 -9.28 23.30 -24.78
CA LYS A 66 -10.38 24.07 -24.17
C LYS A 66 -10.61 23.69 -22.70
N GLY A 67 -10.50 22.42 -22.32
CA GLY A 67 -10.60 21.98 -20.93
C GLY A 67 -9.41 22.47 -20.12
N ARG A 68 -8.21 22.37 -20.68
CA ARG A 68 -6.97 22.86 -20.06
C ARG A 68 -6.98 24.37 -19.82
N ALA A 69 -7.53 25.14 -20.77
CA ALA A 69 -7.62 26.60 -20.66
C ALA A 69 -8.47 27.09 -19.47
N LEU A 70 -9.26 26.22 -18.84
CA LEU A 70 -9.98 26.56 -17.59
C LEU A 70 -9.04 26.65 -16.38
N PHE A 71 -7.84 26.06 -16.45
CA PHE A 71 -6.87 25.99 -15.37
C PHE A 71 -5.47 26.40 -15.87
N PRO A 72 -5.27 27.68 -16.26
CA PRO A 72 -4.00 28.13 -16.84
C PRO A 72 -2.82 28.01 -15.88
N GLU A 73 -3.07 28.10 -14.58
CA GLU A 73 -2.05 27.98 -13.53
C GLU A 73 -1.61 26.53 -13.26
N ASP A 74 -2.41 25.54 -13.66
CA ASP A 74 -2.12 24.13 -13.38
C ASP A 74 -1.15 23.56 -14.43
N THR A 75 0.11 23.39 -14.01
CA THR A 75 1.13 22.75 -14.85
C THR A 75 0.93 21.23 -14.90
N PRO A 76 1.01 20.58 -16.08
CA PRO A 76 0.94 19.13 -16.18
C PRO A 76 2.04 18.43 -15.37
N LEU A 77 1.65 17.54 -14.46
CA LEU A 77 2.57 16.75 -13.64
C LEU A 77 3.19 15.60 -14.45
N ILE A 78 2.39 14.96 -15.30
CA ILE A 78 2.83 13.85 -16.16
C ILE A 78 2.47 14.09 -17.62
N SER A 79 3.32 13.69 -18.56
CA SER A 79 3.03 13.77 -19.99
C SER A 79 1.98 12.73 -20.40
N ALA A 80 1.22 12.99 -21.48
CA ALA A 80 0.23 12.05 -22.02
C ALA A 80 0.83 10.70 -22.51
N GLY A 81 2.16 10.59 -22.65
CA GLY A 81 2.84 9.39 -23.16
C GLY A 81 2.64 9.18 -24.67
N GLY A 82 3.51 8.39 -25.30
CA GLY A 82 3.41 8.06 -26.72
C GLY A 82 2.79 6.68 -26.95
N GLY A 83 3.40 5.66 -26.37
CA GLY A 83 3.05 4.25 -26.59
C GLY A 83 1.84 3.76 -25.78
N ALA A 84 1.27 2.61 -26.16
CA ALA A 84 0.14 2.00 -25.44
C ALA A 84 0.50 1.56 -24.01
N ALA A 85 1.74 1.13 -23.77
CA ALA A 85 2.23 0.79 -22.43
C ALA A 85 2.38 2.06 -21.56
N GLU A 86 2.95 3.14 -22.12
CA GLU A 86 3.10 4.42 -21.42
C GLU A 86 1.74 5.05 -21.10
N ARG A 87 0.78 5.00 -22.04
CA ARG A 87 -0.57 5.51 -21.78
C ARG A 87 -1.29 4.75 -20.67
N ARG A 88 -1.18 3.41 -20.64
CA ARG A 88 -1.67 2.60 -19.51
C ARG A 88 -1.04 3.05 -18.20
N ARG A 89 0.27 3.30 -18.22
CA ARG A 89 1.00 3.76 -17.05
C ARG A 89 0.55 5.13 -16.55
N VAL A 90 0.34 6.07 -17.47
CA VAL A 90 -0.21 7.40 -17.16
C VAL A 90 -1.59 7.26 -16.49
N MET A 91 -2.47 6.40 -17.03
CA MET A 91 -3.79 6.16 -16.45
C MET A 91 -3.73 5.54 -15.05
N GLU A 92 -2.83 4.58 -14.78
CA GLU A 92 -2.65 4.02 -13.43
C GLU A 92 -2.20 5.08 -12.40
N VAL A 93 -1.23 5.93 -12.79
CA VAL A 93 -0.73 7.01 -11.93
C VAL A 93 -1.82 8.07 -11.72
N SER A 94 -2.57 8.39 -12.77
CA SER A 94 -3.70 9.32 -12.75
C SER A 94 -4.80 8.83 -11.81
N ARG A 95 -5.22 7.55 -11.92
CA ARG A 95 -6.17 6.93 -10.99
C ARG A 95 -5.69 7.01 -9.54
N MET A 96 -4.42 6.66 -9.27
CA MET A 96 -3.92 6.74 -7.90
C MET A 96 -3.89 8.18 -7.39
N ALA A 97 -3.49 9.14 -8.20
CA ALA A 97 -3.50 10.55 -7.79
C ALA A 97 -4.92 11.06 -7.52
N ALA A 98 -5.90 10.63 -8.32
CA ALA A 98 -7.32 10.94 -8.09
C ALA A 98 -7.81 10.33 -6.77
N LEU A 99 -7.43 9.08 -6.48
CA LEU A 99 -7.71 8.46 -5.20
C LEU A 99 -7.09 9.25 -4.05
N MET A 100 -5.81 9.63 -4.15
CA MET A 100 -5.14 10.45 -3.13
C MET A 100 -5.88 11.77 -2.91
N GLU A 101 -6.27 12.46 -3.99
CA GLU A 101 -7.00 13.73 -3.94
C GLU A 101 -8.39 13.60 -3.30
N LEU A 102 -9.09 12.48 -3.54
CA LEU A 102 -10.37 12.17 -2.89
C LEU A 102 -10.21 12.04 -1.36
N HIS A 103 -9.06 11.54 -0.91
CA HIS A 103 -8.70 11.41 0.50
C HIS A 103 -7.97 12.63 1.07
N ASN A 104 -8.09 13.80 0.42
CA ASN A 104 -7.46 15.07 0.82
C ASN A 104 -5.92 15.04 0.83
N ILE A 105 -5.31 14.16 0.04
CA ILE A 105 -3.86 14.06 -0.14
C ILE A 105 -3.51 14.71 -1.49
N PRO A 106 -3.09 15.99 -1.52
CA PRO A 106 -2.77 16.68 -2.76
C PRO A 106 -1.56 16.07 -3.46
N ALA A 107 -1.57 16.12 -4.80
CA ALA A 107 -0.44 15.66 -5.61
C ALA A 107 0.46 16.82 -6.09
N PHE A 108 1.78 16.68 -5.93
CA PHE A 108 2.75 17.71 -6.32
C PHE A 108 3.85 17.16 -7.25
N ALA A 109 4.51 18.07 -7.98
CA ALA A 109 5.67 17.73 -8.79
C ALA A 109 6.93 17.52 -7.94
N ASP A 110 7.08 18.31 -6.88
CA ASP A 110 8.28 18.37 -6.05
C ASP A 110 7.95 18.18 -4.57
N ARG A 111 8.99 18.05 -3.75
CA ARG A 111 8.83 17.97 -2.29
C ARG A 111 8.29 19.30 -1.75
N GLN A 112 7.42 19.20 -0.76
CA GLN A 112 6.82 20.34 -0.09
C GLN A 112 7.40 20.45 1.32
N GLU A 113 7.55 21.68 1.79
CA GLU A 113 7.89 21.99 3.18
C GLU A 113 6.60 22.10 3.99
N CYS A 114 5.84 21.01 4.07
CA CYS A 114 4.61 20.94 4.85
C CYS A 114 4.51 19.62 5.61
N ASP A 115 3.87 19.67 6.78
CA ASP A 115 3.64 18.49 7.61
C ASP A 115 2.42 17.68 7.17
N THR A 116 1.60 18.24 6.28
CA THR A 116 0.42 17.55 5.74
C THR A 116 0.84 16.47 4.74
N PRO A 117 0.14 15.31 4.72
CA PRO A 117 0.42 14.26 3.75
C PRO A 117 0.25 14.73 2.31
N TYR A 118 1.17 14.35 1.43
CA TYR A 118 1.09 14.67 0.01
C TYR A 118 1.72 13.59 -0.88
N PHE A 119 1.25 13.50 -2.11
CA PHE A 119 1.66 12.49 -3.08
C PHE A 119 2.53 13.08 -4.19
N ILE A 120 3.63 12.43 -4.55
CA ILE A 120 4.43 12.77 -5.73
C ILE A 120 4.30 11.64 -6.75
N PRO A 121 3.71 11.89 -7.93
CA PRO A 121 3.60 10.90 -8.99
C PRO A 121 4.96 10.33 -9.40
N SER A 122 5.02 9.06 -9.78
CA SER A 122 6.27 8.35 -10.10
C SER A 122 7.12 9.02 -11.19
N ALA A 123 6.51 9.68 -12.18
CA ALA A 123 7.25 10.43 -13.20
C ALA A 123 7.92 11.69 -12.64
N CYS A 124 7.28 12.36 -11.68
CA CYS A 124 7.84 13.50 -10.97
C CYS A 124 8.94 13.06 -10.01
N TRP A 125 8.70 11.99 -9.23
CA TRP A 125 9.68 11.45 -8.30
C TRP A 125 11.00 11.04 -8.98
N ARG A 126 10.94 10.52 -10.21
CA ARG A 126 12.15 10.19 -11.00
C ARG A 126 13.00 11.41 -11.39
N LYS A 127 12.42 12.61 -11.42
CA LYS A 127 13.17 13.85 -11.63
C LYS A 127 13.93 14.25 -10.35
N ILE A 128 13.34 14.00 -9.19
CA ILE A 128 13.93 14.27 -7.87
C ILE A 128 15.04 13.26 -7.54
N ALA A 129 14.79 11.98 -7.83
CA ALA A 129 15.69 10.87 -7.56
C ALA A 129 16.09 10.17 -8.88
N PRO A 130 17.05 10.74 -9.63
CA PRO A 130 17.52 10.15 -10.87
C PRO A 130 18.21 8.81 -10.57
N GLY A 131 17.86 7.77 -11.32
CA GLY A 131 18.38 6.41 -11.12
C GLY A 131 17.32 5.38 -10.72
N ILE A 132 16.10 5.82 -10.37
CA ILE A 132 14.97 4.93 -10.13
C ILE A 132 14.51 4.29 -11.44
N LEU A 133 14.60 2.97 -11.52
CA LEU A 133 14.07 2.21 -12.65
C LEU A 133 12.53 2.18 -12.56
N SER A 134 11.87 2.47 -13.67
CA SER A 134 10.40 2.41 -13.76
C SER A 134 9.93 0.96 -13.58
N THR A 135 9.22 0.63 -12.49
CA THR A 135 8.38 -0.57 -12.46
C THR A 135 7.06 -0.30 -13.18
N THR A 136 6.37 -1.38 -13.53
CA THR A 136 5.00 -1.35 -14.07
C THR A 136 3.93 -0.94 -13.04
N ARG A 137 4.19 -0.99 -11.72
CA ARG A 137 3.14 -0.77 -10.69
C ARG A 137 3.44 0.31 -9.64
N PHE A 138 4.68 0.81 -9.50
CA PHE A 138 5.04 1.92 -8.60
C PHE A 138 4.42 3.26 -9.04
N VAL A 139 3.30 3.67 -8.47
CA VAL A 139 2.55 4.82 -8.98
C VAL A 139 3.10 6.15 -8.50
N GLY A 140 3.79 6.19 -7.35
CA GLY A 140 4.45 7.39 -6.83
C GLY A 140 4.90 7.23 -5.37
N MET A 141 5.36 8.34 -4.79
CA MET A 141 5.81 8.43 -3.41
C MET A 141 4.77 9.19 -2.57
N LEU A 142 4.30 8.60 -1.48
CA LEU A 142 3.48 9.29 -0.47
C LEU A 142 4.40 9.75 0.66
N LEU A 143 4.38 11.05 0.96
CA LEU A 143 5.10 11.64 2.09
C LEU A 143 4.09 12.02 3.16
N ALA A 144 4.29 11.53 4.37
CA ALA A 144 3.41 11.78 5.51
C ALA A 144 4.21 11.70 6.80
N GLY A 145 4.35 12.82 7.52
CA GLY A 145 5.25 12.92 8.68
C GLY A 145 6.68 12.45 8.34
N GLY A 146 7.22 11.52 9.13
CA GLY A 146 8.53 10.91 8.89
C GLY A 146 8.56 9.84 7.78
N HIS A 147 7.40 9.49 7.19
CA HIS A 147 7.30 8.40 6.23
C HIS A 147 7.46 8.86 4.78
N ARG A 148 8.19 8.06 4.00
CA ARG A 148 8.27 8.10 2.54
C ARG A 148 7.85 6.74 2.01
N LEU A 149 6.56 6.58 1.75
CA LEU A 149 5.96 5.32 1.36
C LEU A 149 5.93 5.19 -0.16
N ALA A 150 6.62 4.18 -0.68
CA ALA A 150 6.51 3.84 -2.09
C ALA A 150 5.12 3.22 -2.35
N VAL A 151 4.28 3.90 -3.12
CA VAL A 151 2.90 3.50 -3.39
C VAL A 151 2.85 2.58 -4.60
N TYR A 152 2.20 1.43 -4.44
CA TYR A 152 1.95 0.46 -5.49
C TYR A 152 0.47 0.21 -5.61
N ASP A 153 -0.05 0.39 -6.82
CA ASP A 153 -1.38 -0.08 -7.17
C ASP A 153 -1.28 -1.56 -7.53
N ILE A 154 -1.76 -2.43 -6.63
CA ILE A 154 -1.76 -3.88 -6.81
C ILE A 154 -3.13 -4.41 -7.24
N GLY A 155 -4.13 -3.52 -7.41
CA GLY A 155 -5.42 -3.80 -8.01
C GLY A 155 -6.11 -5.06 -7.48
N ASP A 156 -6.24 -6.06 -8.36
CA ASP A 156 -6.86 -7.37 -8.14
C ASP A 156 -6.01 -8.35 -7.29
N GLY A 157 -4.91 -7.88 -6.72
CA GLY A 157 -3.99 -8.69 -5.91
C GLY A 157 -2.99 -9.51 -6.75
N ALA A 158 -3.08 -9.49 -8.08
CA ALA A 158 -2.17 -10.19 -8.97
C ALA A 158 -0.94 -9.31 -9.32
N MET A 159 0.13 -9.44 -8.54
CA MET A 159 1.37 -8.69 -8.82
C MET A 159 2.50 -9.54 -9.42
N GLU A 160 2.95 -9.15 -10.61
CA GLU A 160 4.26 -9.51 -11.17
C GLU A 160 5.37 -8.63 -10.58
N TRP A 161 6.12 -9.18 -9.65
CA TRP A 161 7.21 -8.51 -8.93
C TRP A 161 8.46 -8.37 -9.80
N GLN A 162 8.97 -7.14 -9.94
CA GLN A 162 10.19 -6.85 -10.70
C GLN A 162 11.35 -6.48 -9.75
N VAL A 163 12.18 -7.47 -9.44
CA VAL A 163 13.28 -7.38 -8.44
C VAL A 163 14.28 -6.23 -8.73
N ARG A 164 14.54 -5.90 -10.01
CA ARG A 164 15.55 -4.88 -10.37
C ARG A 164 15.15 -3.46 -9.98
N ALA A 165 13.86 -3.14 -10.03
CA ALA A 165 13.41 -1.76 -9.81
C ALA A 165 13.08 -1.47 -8.33
N GLU A 166 12.79 -2.51 -7.54
CA GLU A 166 12.81 -2.49 -6.07
C GLU A 166 14.17 -2.06 -5.51
N GLY A 167 15.27 -2.51 -6.14
CA GLY A 167 16.63 -2.15 -5.78
C GLY A 167 16.88 -0.64 -5.76
N SER A 168 16.20 0.11 -6.61
CA SER A 168 16.47 1.55 -6.77
C SER A 168 15.72 2.46 -5.79
N LEU A 169 14.63 1.99 -5.17
CA LEU A 169 13.83 2.78 -4.21
C LEU A 169 14.32 2.61 -2.77
N PHE A 170 14.91 1.45 -2.47
CA PHE A 170 15.29 1.06 -1.11
C PHE A 170 16.81 0.94 -0.92
N TYR A 171 17.62 0.88 -2.00
CA TYR A 171 19.09 0.91 -1.89
C TYR A 171 19.65 2.25 -2.36
N THR A 172 20.59 2.77 -1.57
CA THR A 172 21.33 4.01 -1.81
C THR A 172 22.30 3.93 -3.00
N ARG A 173 22.51 2.75 -3.58
CA ARG A 173 23.37 2.57 -4.76
C ARG A 173 22.86 3.33 -5.98
N HIS A 174 21.57 3.67 -6.03
CA HIS A 174 20.92 4.34 -7.16
C HIS A 174 20.10 5.58 -6.76
N GLY A 175 20.27 6.10 -5.54
CA GLY A 175 19.57 7.28 -5.03
C GLY A 175 20.21 7.86 -3.75
N SER A 176 19.79 9.04 -3.32
CA SER A 176 20.27 9.67 -2.07
C SER A 176 19.57 9.10 -0.84
N TYR A 177 20.19 9.18 0.35
CA TYR A 177 19.52 8.78 1.61
C TYR A 177 18.20 9.53 1.85
N GLU A 178 18.13 10.79 1.39
CA GLU A 178 16.97 11.66 1.51
C GLU A 178 15.79 11.24 0.62
N THR A 179 16.07 10.52 -0.47
CA THR A 179 15.08 10.04 -1.43
C THR A 179 14.74 8.55 -1.26
N ARG A 180 15.39 7.88 -0.30
CA ARG A 180 15.10 6.48 0.03
C ARG A 180 13.70 6.34 0.63
N ALA A 181 12.93 5.39 0.12
CA ALA A 181 11.66 5.01 0.73
C ALA A 181 11.88 4.41 2.12
N THR A 182 11.00 4.73 3.08
CA THR A 182 11.01 4.17 4.43
C THR A 182 10.01 3.03 4.60
N GLY A 183 9.13 2.84 3.61
CA GLY A 183 8.11 1.82 3.60
C GLY A 183 7.46 1.64 2.22
N MET A 184 6.53 0.69 2.15
CA MET A 184 5.66 0.45 1.01
C MET A 184 4.20 0.63 1.44
N LEU A 185 3.40 1.20 0.54
CA LEU A 185 1.95 1.19 0.65
C LEU A 185 1.37 0.44 -0.56
N LEU A 186 0.82 -0.73 -0.30
CA LEU A 186 0.14 -1.56 -1.29
C LEU A 186 -1.35 -1.24 -1.27
N VAL A 187 -1.89 -0.76 -2.38
CA VAL A 187 -3.32 -0.45 -2.53
C VAL A 187 -3.97 -1.53 -3.38
N CYS A 188 -4.89 -2.29 -2.80
CA CYS A 188 -5.68 -3.32 -3.50
C CYS A 188 -7.17 -3.03 -3.42
N ARG A 189 -7.95 -3.73 -4.23
CA ARG A 189 -9.41 -3.75 -4.08
C ARG A 189 -9.81 -4.44 -2.77
N GLU A 190 -10.96 -4.05 -2.25
CA GLU A 190 -11.54 -4.55 -1.00
C GLU A 190 -11.70 -6.08 -1.03
N ASP A 191 -12.28 -6.61 -2.12
CA ASP A 191 -12.50 -8.04 -2.35
C ASP A 191 -11.22 -8.86 -2.54
N ALA A 192 -10.12 -8.19 -2.88
CA ALA A 192 -8.82 -8.82 -3.10
C ALA A 192 -7.90 -8.74 -1.87
N ARG A 193 -8.26 -7.98 -0.83
CA ARG A 193 -7.38 -7.61 0.29
C ARG A 193 -6.82 -8.82 1.04
N GLU A 194 -7.70 -9.66 1.57
CA GLU A 194 -7.32 -10.83 2.36
C GLU A 194 -6.50 -11.83 1.52
N GLN A 195 -6.95 -12.08 0.29
CA GLN A 195 -6.29 -12.99 -0.63
C GLN A 195 -4.89 -12.48 -1.02
N ALA A 196 -4.73 -11.17 -1.24
CA ALA A 196 -3.45 -10.54 -1.52
C ALA A 196 -2.51 -10.65 -0.32
N ALA A 197 -2.95 -10.28 0.88
CA ALA A 197 -2.18 -10.38 2.12
C ALA A 197 -1.65 -11.82 2.32
N THR A 198 -2.58 -12.78 2.31
CA THR A 198 -2.32 -14.20 2.48
C THR A 198 -1.27 -14.70 1.49
N ASN A 199 -1.39 -14.33 0.22
CA ASN A 199 -0.45 -14.76 -0.81
C ASN A 199 0.95 -14.17 -0.60
N ILE A 200 1.04 -12.89 -0.28
CA ILE A 200 2.32 -12.20 -0.06
C ILE A 200 3.04 -12.80 1.15
N ILE A 201 2.31 -13.02 2.24
CA ILE A 201 2.84 -13.63 3.46
C ILE A 201 3.29 -15.07 3.16
N ARG A 202 2.44 -15.91 2.56
CA ARG A 202 2.78 -17.31 2.21
C ARG A 202 4.02 -17.41 1.32
N GLN A 203 4.09 -16.61 0.26
CA GLN A 203 5.25 -16.61 -0.65
C GLN A 203 6.53 -16.16 0.07
N THR A 204 6.42 -15.19 0.98
CA THR A 204 7.55 -14.73 1.79
C THR A 204 8.01 -15.81 2.78
N MET A 205 7.08 -16.40 3.53
CA MET A 205 7.37 -17.46 4.51
C MET A 205 7.95 -18.71 3.86
N TRP A 206 7.40 -19.13 2.72
CA TRP A 206 7.94 -20.21 1.89
C TRP A 206 9.37 -19.91 1.43
N ASN A 207 9.60 -18.71 0.89
CA ASN A 207 10.92 -18.35 0.37
C ASN A 207 11.99 -18.30 1.47
N ARG A 208 11.62 -17.87 2.67
CA ARG A 208 12.50 -17.85 3.85
C ARG A 208 12.57 -19.19 4.58
N ARG A 209 11.87 -20.21 4.10
CA ARG A 209 11.74 -21.55 4.71
C ARG A 209 11.23 -21.54 6.16
N GLN A 210 10.51 -20.50 6.56
CA GLN A 210 10.12 -20.31 7.97
C GLN A 210 8.98 -21.24 8.37
N LEU A 211 7.93 -21.35 7.55
CA LEU A 211 6.75 -22.16 7.88
C LEU A 211 6.78 -23.59 7.34
N LEU A 212 7.90 -24.04 6.77
CA LEU A 212 8.06 -25.40 6.24
C LEU A 212 8.27 -26.44 7.33
N ARG A 213 7.67 -27.64 7.20
CA ARG A 213 8.14 -28.84 7.92
C ARG A 213 9.51 -29.28 7.36
N GLU A 214 10.22 -30.15 8.07
CA GLU A 214 11.59 -30.60 7.75
C GLU A 214 11.77 -31.16 6.31
N SER A 215 10.69 -31.59 5.65
CA SER A 215 10.65 -31.97 4.25
C SER A 215 9.83 -30.98 3.40
N CYS A 216 10.51 -30.06 2.73
CA CYS A 216 9.88 -29.14 1.77
C CYS A 216 9.98 -29.71 0.36
N VAL A 217 8.89 -30.26 -0.19
CA VAL A 217 8.85 -30.68 -1.60
C VAL A 217 8.25 -29.59 -2.48
N GLU A 218 8.60 -29.55 -3.77
CA GLU A 218 8.09 -28.53 -4.71
C GLU A 218 6.55 -28.50 -4.80
N ARG A 219 5.90 -29.62 -4.45
CA ARG A 219 4.43 -29.76 -4.35
C ARG A 219 3.80 -28.95 -3.22
N ASP A 220 4.54 -28.63 -2.17
CA ASP A 220 4.04 -27.84 -1.02
C ASP A 220 4.14 -26.33 -1.27
N ARG A 221 4.71 -25.93 -2.43
CA ARG A 221 4.90 -24.53 -2.78
C ARG A 221 3.55 -23.83 -2.93
N PRO A 222 3.34 -22.66 -2.29
CA PRO A 222 2.11 -21.90 -2.49
C PRO A 222 1.89 -21.61 -3.98
N VAL A 223 0.64 -21.80 -4.43
CA VAL A 223 0.24 -21.61 -5.83
C VAL A 223 0.79 -20.29 -6.35
N ARG A 224 1.43 -20.34 -7.52
CA ARG A 224 1.97 -19.14 -8.16
C ARG A 224 0.82 -18.35 -8.79
N TRP A 225 0.36 -17.33 -8.09
CA TRP A 225 -0.57 -16.32 -8.63
C TRP A 225 0.08 -15.38 -9.65
N SER A 226 1.41 -15.42 -9.72
CA SER A 226 2.23 -14.55 -10.56
C SER A 226 3.49 -15.27 -10.99
N ARG A 227 4.00 -14.91 -12.17
CA ARG A 227 5.29 -15.41 -12.68
C ARG A 227 6.45 -15.03 -11.76
N SER A 228 6.35 -13.89 -11.08
CA SER A 228 7.32 -13.40 -10.09
C SER A 228 6.57 -12.93 -8.84
N PRO A 229 6.37 -13.77 -7.81
CA PRO A 229 5.63 -13.38 -6.62
C PRO A 229 6.41 -12.35 -5.78
N ILE A 230 5.69 -11.51 -5.02
CA ILE A 230 6.29 -10.61 -4.03
C ILE A 230 7.01 -11.44 -2.96
N LYS A 231 8.21 -11.00 -2.59
CA LYS A 231 8.95 -11.52 -1.45
C LYS A 231 9.31 -10.33 -0.57
N LEU A 232 8.76 -10.29 0.63
CA LEU A 232 9.06 -9.19 1.55
C LEU A 232 10.49 -9.29 2.04
N LYS A 233 11.20 -8.17 2.07
CA LYS A 233 12.58 -8.07 2.55
C LYS A 233 12.63 -7.09 3.72
N ALA A 234 13.53 -7.35 4.67
CA ALA A 234 13.69 -6.49 5.84
C ALA A 234 14.00 -5.03 5.48
N GLN A 235 14.70 -4.80 4.37
CA GLN A 235 15.07 -3.48 3.87
C GLN A 235 13.89 -2.58 3.47
N TYR A 236 12.69 -3.13 3.27
CA TYR A 236 11.52 -2.30 3.02
C TYR A 236 11.12 -1.50 4.25
N GLY A 237 11.58 -1.91 5.45
CA GLY A 237 11.19 -1.30 6.72
C GLY A 237 9.78 -1.73 7.10
N ARG A 238 8.79 -1.18 6.40
CA ARG A 238 7.35 -1.37 6.62
C ARG A 238 6.63 -1.68 5.32
N VAL A 239 5.65 -2.58 5.33
CA VAL A 239 4.88 -2.95 4.14
C VAL A 239 3.39 -2.96 4.47
N TYR A 240 2.76 -1.79 4.32
CA TYR A 240 1.36 -1.60 4.64
C TYR A 240 0.46 -2.05 3.50
N LEU A 241 -0.68 -2.64 3.84
CA LEU A 241 -1.74 -3.00 2.91
C LEU A 241 -2.99 -2.19 3.22
N THR A 242 -3.56 -1.56 2.19
CA THR A 242 -4.77 -0.73 2.30
C THR A 242 -5.68 -0.92 1.09
N THR A 243 -6.88 -0.38 1.18
CA THR A 243 -7.85 -0.32 0.08
C THR A 243 -8.21 1.13 -0.22
N PRO A 244 -8.79 1.45 -1.39
CA PRO A 244 -9.36 2.77 -1.65
C PRO A 244 -10.23 3.27 -0.50
N ALA A 245 -11.19 2.48 -0.03
CA ALA A 245 -12.10 2.91 1.04
C ALA A 245 -11.40 3.19 2.39
N THR A 246 -10.32 2.48 2.70
CA THR A 246 -9.65 2.53 4.02
C THR A 246 -8.37 3.37 4.00
N LEU A 247 -8.06 4.08 2.92
CA LEU A 247 -6.79 4.77 2.72
C LEU A 247 -6.50 5.82 3.82
N THR A 248 -7.47 6.70 4.12
CA THR A 248 -7.32 7.72 5.16
C THR A 248 -7.08 7.10 6.53
N LEU A 249 -7.95 6.16 6.94
CA LEU A 249 -7.83 5.47 8.22
C LEU A 249 -6.51 4.70 8.34
N SER A 250 -6.09 4.04 7.25
CA SER A 250 -4.80 3.35 7.19
C SER A 250 -3.64 4.32 7.40
N LEU A 251 -3.69 5.51 6.79
CA LEU A 251 -2.65 6.52 6.96
C LEU A 251 -2.59 7.05 8.40
N GLU A 252 -3.74 7.30 9.02
CA GLU A 252 -3.82 7.68 10.44
C GLU A 252 -3.20 6.61 11.34
N ARG A 253 -3.55 5.34 11.11
CA ARG A 253 -2.98 4.19 11.84
C ARG A 253 -1.47 4.06 11.63
N ILE A 254 -0.96 4.34 10.42
CA ILE A 254 0.49 4.35 10.14
C ILE A 254 1.18 5.43 10.98
N LEU A 255 0.64 6.66 10.98
CA LEU A 255 1.22 7.79 11.70
C LEU A 255 1.10 7.64 13.22
N GLY A 256 0.05 6.98 13.70
CA GLY A 256 -0.20 6.71 15.12
C GLY A 256 0.54 5.49 15.68
N GLU A 257 1.14 4.64 14.83
CA GLU A 257 1.74 3.36 15.24
C GLU A 257 2.76 3.51 16.39
N GLU A 258 3.65 4.49 16.29
CA GLU A 258 4.68 4.74 17.31
C GLU A 258 4.06 5.19 18.64
N GLY A 259 2.94 5.93 18.59
CA GLY A 259 2.15 6.30 19.76
C GLY A 259 1.52 5.07 20.42
N SER A 260 0.92 4.16 19.64
CA SER A 260 0.35 2.91 20.13
C SER A 260 1.41 2.01 20.79
N ILE A 261 2.60 1.90 20.19
CA ILE A 261 3.72 1.15 20.78
C ILE A 261 4.16 1.81 22.10
N GLN A 262 4.27 3.14 22.14
CA GLN A 262 4.71 3.84 23.35
C GLN A 262 3.71 3.70 24.50
N ALA A 263 2.41 3.86 24.22
CA ALA A 263 1.35 3.67 25.20
C ALA A 263 1.38 2.25 25.80
N LEU A 264 1.52 1.22 24.94
CA LEU A 264 1.59 -0.16 25.40
C LEU A 264 2.82 -0.42 26.27
N ARG A 265 3.97 0.21 25.96
CA ARG A 265 5.17 0.11 26.79
C ARG A 265 4.96 0.70 28.17
N GLU A 266 4.30 1.85 28.25
CA GLU A 266 4.01 2.52 29.52
C GLU A 266 3.03 1.70 30.37
N GLU A 267 2.00 1.14 29.74
CA GLU A 267 1.01 0.26 30.40
C GLU A 267 1.66 -1.02 30.96
N THR A 268 2.56 -1.63 30.20
CA THR A 268 3.12 -2.95 30.52
C THR A 268 4.46 -2.90 31.24
N GLY A 269 5.06 -1.71 31.38
CA GLY A 269 6.45 -1.56 31.83
C GLY A 269 7.48 -2.16 30.86
N GLY A 270 7.09 -2.39 29.62
CA GLY A 270 7.88 -3.11 28.62
C GLY A 270 8.98 -2.29 27.94
N VAL A 271 9.96 -2.99 27.38
CA VAL A 271 11.10 -2.40 26.65
C VAL A 271 11.00 -2.67 25.16
N ARG A 272 11.67 -1.84 24.34
CA ARG A 272 11.88 -2.15 22.91
C ARG A 272 13.11 -3.04 22.77
N PRO A 273 12.99 -4.27 22.24
CA PRO A 273 14.13 -5.18 22.15
C PRO A 273 15.12 -4.86 21.02
N GLY A 274 14.77 -3.91 20.13
CA GLY A 274 15.66 -3.45 19.06
C GLY A 274 16.12 -4.60 18.14
N SER A 275 17.42 -4.64 17.82
CA SER A 275 17.99 -5.69 16.95
C SER A 275 18.17 -7.06 17.63
N GLN A 276 17.97 -7.13 18.95
CA GLN A 276 18.10 -8.37 19.74
C GLN A 276 16.77 -9.14 19.84
N GLY A 277 15.64 -8.50 19.52
CA GLY A 277 14.33 -9.13 19.50
C GLY A 277 14.12 -10.06 18.31
N VAL A 278 13.08 -10.90 18.39
CA VAL A 278 12.62 -11.75 17.28
C VAL A 278 11.72 -11.00 16.29
N GLY A 279 11.41 -9.74 16.58
CA GLY A 279 10.68 -8.81 15.71
C GLY A 279 9.48 -8.14 16.37
N GLU A 280 9.26 -8.41 17.66
CA GLU A 280 8.26 -7.79 18.52
C GLU A 280 8.56 -6.30 18.76
N ASP A 281 7.50 -5.52 18.98
CA ASP A 281 7.61 -4.08 19.22
C ASP A 281 7.81 -3.77 20.71
N VAL A 282 7.24 -4.59 21.60
CA VAL A 282 7.34 -4.46 23.06
C VAL A 282 7.63 -5.83 23.69
N GLN A 283 8.57 -5.85 24.63
CA GLN A 283 8.89 -7.02 25.44
C GLN A 283 8.67 -6.69 26.92
N ALA A 284 7.78 -7.44 27.57
CA ALA A 284 7.48 -7.34 28.99
C ALA A 284 7.33 -8.76 29.54
N TRP A 285 8.37 -9.29 30.18
CA TRP A 285 8.45 -10.72 30.54
C TRP A 285 7.19 -11.21 31.28
N PRO A 286 6.57 -12.34 30.88
CA PRO A 286 6.98 -13.30 29.83
C PRO A 286 6.43 -13.00 28.41
N ARG A 287 5.81 -11.84 28.20
CA ARG A 287 5.08 -11.47 26.98
C ARG A 287 5.97 -10.82 25.92
N ARG A 288 5.72 -11.16 24.66
CA ARG A 288 6.28 -10.53 23.46
C ARG A 288 5.14 -9.99 22.60
N MET A 289 5.06 -8.68 22.46
CA MET A 289 3.91 -8.01 21.86
C MET A 289 4.26 -7.42 20.50
N PHE A 290 3.46 -7.78 19.49
CA PHE A 290 3.55 -7.31 18.12
C PHE A 290 2.39 -6.34 17.87
N VAL A 291 2.70 -5.07 17.65
CA VAL A 291 1.71 -4.00 17.52
C VAL A 291 1.47 -3.71 16.06
N ASN A 292 0.33 -4.09 15.49
CA ASN A 292 0.07 -3.99 14.06
C ASN A 292 -1.23 -3.24 13.72
N PRO A 293 -1.33 -1.93 14.03
CA PRO A 293 -2.55 -1.16 13.79
C PRO A 293 -2.81 -0.88 12.30
N ALA A 294 -1.78 -0.95 11.45
CA ALA A 294 -1.85 -0.50 10.04
C ALA A 294 -1.70 -1.64 9.00
N CYS A 295 -1.98 -2.89 9.40
CA CYS A 295 -1.83 -4.06 8.54
C CYS A 295 -0.45 -4.12 7.83
N ASP A 296 0.64 -4.00 8.60
CA ASP A 296 2.01 -4.23 8.11
C ASP A 296 2.23 -5.73 7.87
N LEU A 297 2.30 -6.12 6.59
CA LEU A 297 2.50 -7.51 6.17
C LEU A 297 3.84 -8.08 6.64
N LEU A 298 4.85 -7.22 6.84
CA LEU A 298 6.14 -7.67 7.36
C LEU A 298 6.07 -8.01 8.86
N LYS A 299 5.19 -7.36 9.63
CA LYS A 299 4.93 -7.71 11.04
C LYS A 299 4.29 -9.08 11.16
N TYR A 300 3.29 -9.40 10.34
CA TYR A 300 2.73 -10.76 10.28
C TYR A 300 3.80 -11.82 10.00
N VAL A 301 4.66 -11.58 9.01
CA VAL A 301 5.78 -12.48 8.69
C VAL A 301 6.71 -12.69 9.89
N ARG A 302 7.03 -11.63 10.66
CA ARG A 302 7.86 -11.73 11.86
C ARG A 302 7.14 -12.49 12.98
N PHE A 303 5.88 -12.15 13.23
CA PHE A 303 5.04 -12.81 14.24
C PHE A 303 4.93 -14.31 13.99
N PHE A 304 4.49 -14.73 12.80
CA PHE A 304 4.37 -16.16 12.46
C PHE A 304 5.71 -16.90 12.54
N SER A 305 6.81 -16.23 12.18
CA SER A 305 8.16 -16.80 12.26
C SER A 305 8.59 -17.00 13.71
N ALA A 306 8.26 -16.05 14.59
CA ALA A 306 8.57 -16.09 16.01
C ALA A 306 7.79 -17.21 16.71
N VAL A 307 6.46 -17.25 16.52
CA VAL A 307 5.61 -18.28 17.15
C VAL A 307 6.07 -19.67 16.72
N LYS A 308 6.28 -19.88 15.42
CA LYS A 308 6.70 -21.20 14.95
C LYS A 308 8.07 -21.61 15.51
N SER A 309 9.03 -20.69 15.54
CA SER A 309 10.36 -20.97 16.07
C SER A 309 10.31 -21.35 17.56
N TYR A 310 9.40 -20.74 18.31
CA TYR A 310 9.14 -21.09 19.70
C TYR A 310 8.51 -22.49 19.84
N LEU A 311 7.46 -22.78 19.08
CA LEU A 311 6.79 -24.10 19.09
C LEU A 311 7.75 -25.24 18.72
N MET A 312 8.55 -25.08 17.67
CA MET A 312 9.56 -26.08 17.26
C MET A 312 10.65 -26.32 18.32
N SER A 313 10.98 -25.29 19.12
CA SER A 313 12.02 -25.43 20.14
C SER A 313 11.54 -26.25 21.33
N ARG A 314 10.23 -26.22 21.63
CA ARG A 314 9.60 -27.04 22.68
C ARG A 314 9.56 -28.53 22.38
N GLU A 315 9.57 -28.92 21.11
CA GLU A 315 9.57 -30.33 20.70
C GLU A 315 10.90 -31.04 21.04
N LYS A 316 11.93 -30.31 21.48
CA LYS A 316 13.23 -30.88 21.83
C LYS A 316 13.24 -31.44 23.27
N PRO A 317 13.72 -32.68 23.47
CA PRO A 317 13.59 -33.41 24.74
C PRO A 317 14.33 -32.79 25.95
N ASP A 318 15.31 -31.90 25.72
CA ASP A 318 16.09 -31.23 26.78
C ASP A 318 15.68 -29.76 27.01
N TYR A 319 14.52 -29.33 26.50
CA TYR A 319 14.16 -27.90 26.45
C TYR A 319 13.42 -27.43 27.70
N TYR A 320 14.18 -26.93 28.69
CA TYR A 320 13.66 -26.12 29.80
C TYR A 320 13.61 -24.64 29.37
N GLN A 321 12.52 -24.22 28.74
CA GLN A 321 12.27 -22.79 28.52
C GLN A 321 10.95 -22.40 29.18
N GLU A 322 10.98 -21.35 30.00
CA GLU A 322 9.79 -20.77 30.62
C GLU A 322 8.77 -20.36 29.53
N ARG A 323 7.48 -20.50 29.83
CA ARG A 323 6.38 -20.25 28.89
C ARG A 323 6.41 -18.79 28.44
N ILE A 324 6.61 -18.54 27.15
CA ILE A 324 6.55 -17.20 26.54
C ILE A 324 5.19 -17.03 25.92
N GLU A 325 4.54 -15.89 26.18
CA GLU A 325 3.27 -15.51 25.56
C GLU A 325 3.56 -14.54 24.39
N MET A 326 2.93 -14.78 23.24
CA MET A 326 3.06 -13.94 22.06
C MET A 326 1.74 -13.25 21.75
N ASP A 327 1.75 -11.93 21.81
CA ASP A 327 0.57 -11.12 21.64
C ASP A 327 0.59 -10.42 20.30
N LEU A 328 -0.53 -10.44 19.58
CA LEU A 328 -0.72 -9.69 18.35
C LEU A 328 -1.85 -8.68 18.53
N TYR A 329 -1.50 -7.39 18.43
CA TYR A 329 -2.45 -6.29 18.50
C TYR A 329 -2.82 -5.84 17.09
N LEU A 330 -4.09 -5.91 16.71
CA LEU A 330 -4.58 -5.59 15.36
C LEU A 330 -6.03 -5.12 15.39
N TYR A 331 -6.57 -4.66 14.26
CA TYR A 331 -8.00 -4.34 14.15
C TYR A 331 -8.81 -5.56 13.68
N GLU A 332 -10.10 -5.59 14.01
CA GLU A 332 -10.98 -6.75 13.72
C GLU A 332 -10.96 -7.15 12.23
N GLU A 333 -10.92 -6.15 11.34
CA GLU A 333 -10.82 -6.31 9.88
C GLU A 333 -9.58 -7.10 9.41
N ASP A 334 -8.57 -7.25 10.27
CA ASP A 334 -7.32 -7.95 10.00
C ASP A 334 -7.23 -9.35 10.63
N MET A 335 -8.23 -9.74 11.43
CA MET A 335 -8.30 -11.06 12.05
C MET A 335 -8.21 -12.21 11.04
N PRO A 336 -8.88 -12.17 9.86
CA PRO A 336 -8.74 -13.25 8.87
C PRO A 336 -7.30 -13.45 8.39
N ILE A 337 -6.52 -12.38 8.29
CA ILE A 337 -5.10 -12.43 7.90
C ILE A 337 -4.27 -13.07 9.01
N ALA A 338 -4.55 -12.73 10.28
CA ALA A 338 -3.87 -13.30 11.43
C ALA A 338 -4.15 -14.81 11.59
N GLY A 339 -5.38 -15.23 11.33
CA GLY A 339 -5.84 -16.62 11.39
C GLY A 339 -5.43 -17.49 10.20
N MET A 340 -4.62 -16.99 9.27
CA MET A 340 -4.29 -17.72 8.02
C MET A 340 -3.47 -19.01 8.20
N TYR A 341 -2.88 -19.19 9.39
CA TYR A 341 -2.17 -20.39 9.85
C TYR A 341 -2.82 -20.91 11.13
N PRO A 342 -3.84 -21.78 11.03
CA PRO A 342 -4.58 -22.28 12.19
C PRO A 342 -3.68 -22.92 13.25
N GLU A 343 -2.63 -23.62 12.84
CA GLU A 343 -1.66 -24.26 13.73
C GLU A 343 -0.87 -23.27 14.60
N ILE A 344 -0.74 -22.02 14.16
CA ILE A 344 -0.14 -20.93 14.94
C ILE A 344 -1.22 -20.21 15.73
N TRP A 345 -2.37 -19.96 15.12
CA TRP A 345 -3.44 -19.16 15.71
C TRP A 345 -4.14 -19.85 16.89
N GLU A 346 -4.27 -21.17 16.85
CA GLU A 346 -4.92 -21.99 17.88
C GLU A 346 -3.96 -22.41 19.00
N SER A 347 -2.69 -21.99 18.95
CA SER A 347 -1.70 -22.24 20.01
C SER A 347 -2.08 -21.48 21.28
N GLU A 348 -2.01 -22.16 22.43
CA GLU A 348 -2.30 -21.55 23.74
C GLU A 348 -1.31 -20.44 24.14
N GLU A 349 -0.23 -20.26 23.39
CA GLU A 349 0.78 -19.23 23.62
C GLU A 349 0.54 -17.99 22.79
N VAL A 350 -0.47 -18.00 21.92
CA VAL A 350 -0.87 -16.86 21.10
C VAL A 350 -2.11 -16.21 21.68
N SER A 351 -2.02 -14.90 21.92
CA SER A 351 -3.18 -14.07 22.26
C SER A 351 -3.35 -12.95 21.23
N ALA A 352 -4.59 -12.70 20.83
CA ALA A 352 -4.93 -11.63 19.90
C ALA A 352 -5.71 -10.54 20.62
N TYR A 353 -5.23 -9.31 20.52
CA TYR A 353 -5.86 -8.14 21.09
C TYR A 353 -6.39 -7.26 19.97
N VAL A 354 -7.72 -7.11 19.96
CA VAL A 354 -8.38 -6.26 18.97
C VAL A 354 -8.46 -4.84 19.49
N TYR A 355 -7.93 -3.88 18.74
CA TYR A 355 -8.15 -2.46 19.02
C TYR A 355 -9.64 -2.17 19.02
N ARG A 356 -10.14 -1.52 20.07
CA ARG A 356 -11.53 -1.04 20.08
C ARG A 356 -11.63 0.08 19.05
N SER A 357 -12.56 -0.07 18.11
CA SER A 357 -12.98 1.02 17.23
C SER A 357 -13.56 2.12 18.13
N GLU A 358 -13.02 3.34 18.03
CA GLU A 358 -13.70 4.52 18.57
C GLU A 358 -14.85 4.94 17.66
#